data_AF-W1VAH6-F1
#
_entry.id   AF-W1VAH6-F1
#
_cell.length_a   1.000
_cell.length_b   1.000
_cell.length_c   1.000
_cell.angle_alpha   90.00
_cell.angle_beta   90.00
_cell.angle_gamma   90.00
#
_symmetry.space_group_name_H-M   'P 1'
#
loop_
_entity.id
_entity.type
_entity.pdbx_description
1 polymer ?
#
loop_
_entity_poly.entity_id
_entity_poly.type
_entity_poly.pdbx_seq_one_letter_code
_entity_poly.pdbx_strand_id
1 'polypeptide(L)' 'MRNPFRKQLPSEPERPSGLVRVDARTKTLTKRLRPGDIAIIDHSDLDRVAAEALVECQPAAVLNAAPSVS' A
#
# COMPACT_ATOMS: atom_id res chain seq x y z
N MET A 1 33.79 -19.56 -13.23
CA MET A 1 32.73 -20.40 -12.62
C MET A 1 31.82 -19.51 -11.79
N ARG A 2 30.52 -19.41 -12.13
CA ARG A 2 29.57 -18.53 -11.43
C ARG A 2 28.99 -19.31 -10.25
N ASN A 3 29.22 -18.83 -9.03
CA ASN A 3 28.78 -19.49 -7.80
C ASN A 3 27.23 -19.59 -7.78
N PRO A 4 26.64 -20.80 -7.76
CA PRO A 4 25.20 -21.01 -7.77
C PRO A 4 24.52 -20.62 -6.45
N PHE A 5 25.29 -20.28 -5.41
CA PHE A 5 24.79 -19.89 -4.09
C PHE A 5 24.81 -18.37 -3.83
N ARG A 6 25.03 -17.54 -4.86
CA ARG A 6 24.86 -16.09 -4.70
C ARG A 6 23.37 -15.81 -4.55
N LYS A 7 22.85 -15.86 -3.32
CA LYS A 7 21.55 -15.26 -2.98
C LYS A 7 21.60 -13.84 -3.54
N GLN A 8 20.76 -13.54 -4.53
CA GLN A 8 20.43 -12.15 -4.83
C GLN A 8 19.92 -11.59 -3.51
N LEU A 9 20.70 -10.71 -2.88
CA LEU A 9 20.13 -9.76 -1.93
C LEU A 9 18.92 -9.17 -2.66
N PRO A 10 17.72 -9.16 -2.05
CA PRO A 10 16.59 -8.44 -2.64
C PRO A 10 17.13 -7.09 -3.05
N SER A 11 16.96 -6.72 -4.33
CA SER A 11 17.13 -5.34 -4.75
C SER A 11 16.42 -4.51 -3.69
N GLU A 12 17.14 -3.60 -3.03
CA GLU A 12 16.55 -2.66 -2.05
C GLU A 12 15.17 -2.29 -2.60
N PRO A 13 14.07 -2.67 -1.92
CA PRO A 13 12.75 -2.45 -2.48
C PRO A 13 12.70 -0.99 -2.84
N GLU A 14 12.47 -0.68 -4.12
CA GLU A 14 12.37 0.70 -4.56
C GLU A 14 11.42 1.39 -3.60
N ARG A 15 11.93 2.37 -2.85
CA ARG A 15 11.15 3.01 -1.80
C ARG A 15 9.90 3.57 -2.47
N PRO A 16 8.69 3.11 -2.10
CA PRO A 16 7.48 3.59 -2.73
C PRO A 16 7.43 5.10 -2.60
N SER A 17 7.23 5.78 -3.73
CA SER A 17 7.12 7.23 -3.79
C SER A 17 5.91 7.60 -4.63
N GLY A 18 5.24 8.68 -4.25
CA GLY A 18 3.97 9.07 -4.83
C GLY A 18 3.32 10.18 -4.02
N LEU A 19 2.27 10.78 -4.57
CA LEU A 19 1.51 11.77 -3.84
C LEU A 19 0.77 11.09 -2.69
N VAL A 20 0.96 11.61 -1.47
CA VAL A 20 0.28 11.10 -0.29
C VAL A 20 -1.16 11.62 -0.27
N ARG A 21 -2.11 10.70 -0.08
CA ARG A 21 -3.52 11.02 0.14
C ARG A 21 -4.00 10.42 1.44
N VAL A 22 -4.63 11.28 2.23
CA VAL A 22 -5.23 10.97 3.53
C VAL A 22 -6.68 11.42 3.47
N ASP A 23 -7.58 10.58 3.98
CA ASP A 23 -8.97 10.94 4.23
C ASP A 23 -9.46 10.18 5.47
N ALA A 24 -10.37 10.79 6.23
CA ALA A 24 -10.90 10.19 7.47
C ALA A 24 -11.73 8.91 7.23
N ARG A 25 -12.18 8.67 6.00
CA ARG A 25 -12.89 7.44 5.63
C ARG A 25 -12.29 6.87 4.35
N THR A 26 -11.98 5.57 4.36
CA THR A 26 -11.44 4.84 3.21
C THR A 26 -12.29 4.99 1.95
N LYS A 27 -13.63 5.01 2.10
CA LYS A 27 -14.57 5.26 0.99
C LYS A 27 -14.42 6.63 0.33
N THR A 28 -14.01 7.65 1.07
CA THR A 28 -13.72 8.98 0.49
C THR A 28 -12.37 8.96 -0.19
N LEU A 29 -11.39 8.29 0.42
CA LEU A 29 -10.03 8.17 -0.09
C LEU A 29 -9.99 7.51 -1.48
N THR A 30 -10.68 6.39 -1.67
CA THR A 30 -10.69 5.63 -2.93
C THR A 30 -11.25 6.42 -4.11
N LYS A 31 -12.10 7.42 -3.87
CA LYS A 31 -12.61 8.30 -4.94
C LYS A 31 -11.57 9.30 -5.45
N ARG A 32 -10.49 9.52 -4.69
CA ARG A 32 -9.47 10.53 -4.96
C ARG A 32 -8.11 9.92 -5.29
N LEU A 33 -7.88 8.69 -4.85
CA LEU A 33 -6.68 7.91 -5.17
C LEU A 33 -6.52 7.76 -6.68
N ARG A 34 -5.27 7.87 -7.11
CA ARG A 34 -4.82 7.58 -8.46
C ARG A 34 -3.76 6.47 -8.40
N PRO A 35 -3.59 5.70 -9.48
CA PRO A 35 -2.50 4.74 -9.57
C PRO A 35 -1.15 5.40 -9.25
N GLY A 36 -0.37 4.76 -8.37
CA GLY A 36 0.92 5.26 -7.90
C GLY A 36 0.86 6.24 -6.73
N ASP A 37 -0.31 6.69 -6.28
CA ASP A 37 -0.43 7.47 -5.04
C ASP A 37 -0.12 6.60 -3.81
N ILE A 38 0.19 7.23 -2.68
CA ILE A 38 0.33 6.57 -1.38
C ILE A 38 -0.93 6.83 -0.56
N ALA A 39 -1.62 5.76 -0.17
CA ALA A 39 -2.83 5.82 0.64
C ALA A 39 -2.47 5.77 2.13
N ILE A 40 -2.98 6.71 2.92
CA ILE A 40 -2.96 6.62 4.38
C ILE A 40 -4.39 6.44 4.88
N ILE A 41 -4.59 5.38 5.65
CA ILE A 41 -5.86 5.03 6.27
C ILE A 41 -5.68 4.96 7.79
N ASP A 42 -6.78 5.08 8.53
CA ASP A 42 -6.85 4.81 9.96
C ASP A 42 -8.05 3.88 10.17
N HIS A 43 -7.81 2.57 10.09
CA HIS A 43 -8.89 1.59 10.05
C HIS A 43 -8.46 0.30 10.77
N SER A 44 -8.97 0.08 11.97
CA SER A 44 -8.61 -1.08 12.82
C SER A 44 -9.15 -2.41 12.30
N ASP A 45 -10.28 -2.39 11.61
CA ASP A 45 -11.05 -3.55 11.15
C ASP A 45 -11.23 -3.52 9.64
N LEU A 46 -10.10 -3.44 8.90
CA LEU A 46 -10.15 -3.29 7.44
C LEU A 46 -10.89 -4.48 6.82
N ASP A 47 -12.11 -4.22 6.39
CA ASP A 47 -12.93 -5.24 5.75
C ASP A 47 -12.47 -5.52 4.32
N ARG A 48 -12.92 -6.65 3.79
CA ARG A 48 -12.58 -7.12 2.45
C ARG A 48 -12.97 -6.12 1.37
N VAL A 49 -14.13 -5.48 1.48
CA VAL A 49 -14.65 -4.57 0.45
C VAL A 49 -13.80 -3.30 0.39
N ALA A 50 -13.42 -2.75 1.55
CA ALA A 50 -12.53 -1.61 1.64
C ALA A 50 -11.12 -1.94 1.14
N ALA A 51 -10.60 -3.13 1.46
CA ALA A 51 -9.32 -3.61 0.96
C ALA A 51 -9.32 -3.78 -0.57
N GLU A 52 -10.34 -4.42 -1.13
CA GLU A 52 -10.48 -4.59 -2.59
C GLU A 52 -10.56 -3.22 -3.30
N ALA A 53 -11.33 -2.28 -2.76
CA ALA A 53 -11.43 -0.92 -3.31
C ALA A 53 -10.09 -0.15 -3.30
N LEU A 54 -9.23 -0.38 -2.30
CA LEU A 54 -7.87 0.18 -2.28
C LEU A 54 -6.99 -0.46 -3.35
N VAL A 55 -7.06 -1.78 -3.52
CA VAL A 55 -6.28 -2.52 -4.54
C VAL A 55 -6.66 -2.06 -5.95
N GLU A 56 -7.95 -1.87 -6.23
CA GLU A 56 -8.45 -1.38 -7.53
C GLU A 56 -7.88 -0.01 -7.91
N CYS A 57 -7.56 0.83 -6.91
CA CYS A 57 -6.96 2.14 -7.12
C CYS A 57 -5.46 2.08 -7.45
N GLN A 58 -4.81 0.91 -7.31
CA GLN A 58 -3.40 0.65 -7.60
C GLN A 58 -2.42 1.64 -6.91
N PRO A 59 -2.54 1.88 -5.59
CA PRO A 59 -1.60 2.74 -4.88
C PRO A 59 -0.19 2.11 -4.90
N ALA A 60 0.84 2.96 -4.86
CA ALA A 60 2.22 2.52 -4.70
C ALA A 60 2.45 1.89 -3.30
N ALA A 61 1.73 2.36 -2.29
CA ALA A 61 1.72 1.80 -0.95
C ALA A 61 0.45 2.20 -0.18
N VAL A 62 0.08 1.37 0.81
CA VAL A 62 -0.95 1.68 1.79
C VAL A 62 -0.32 1.65 3.18
N LEU A 63 -0.51 2.70 3.95
CA LEU A 63 -0.11 2.78 5.35
C LEU A 63 -1.36 2.87 6.23
N ASN A 64 -1.51 1.92 7.15
CA ASN A 64 -2.53 1.99 8.19
C ASN A 64 -1.95 2.64 9.44
N ALA A 65 -2.57 3.71 9.91
CA ALA A 65 -2.24 4.38 11.16
C ALA A 65 -2.78 3.63 12.39
N ALA A 66 -3.78 2.76 12.19
CA ALA A 66 -4.24 1.82 13.20
C ALA A 66 -3.41 0.53 13.19
N PRO A 67 -3.34 -0.20 14.32
CA PRO A 67 -2.87 -1.58 14.33
C PRO A 67 -3.71 -2.44 13.37
N SER A 68 -3.04 -3.12 12.45
CA SER A 68 -3.69 -4.12 11.59
C SER A 68 -3.75 -5.47 12.31
N VAL A 69 -4.86 -6.18 12.10
CA VAL A 69 -5.02 -7.60 12.46
C VAL A 69 -5.00 -8.44 11.19
N SER A 70 -4.47 -9.67 11.26
CA SER A 70 -4.30 -10.59 10.11
C SER A 70 -5.02 -11.91 10.34
#